data_AF-A0A7U9RSH8-F1
#
_entry.id   AF-A0A7U9RSH8-F1
#
_cell.length_a   1.000
_cell.length_b   1.000
_cell.length_c   1.000
_cell.angle_alpha   90.00
_cell.angle_beta   90.00
_cell.angle_gamma   90.00
#
_symmetry.space_group_name_H-M   'P 1'
#
loop_
_entity.id
_entity.type
_entity.pdbx_description
1 polymer ?
#
loop_
_entity_poly.entity_id
_entity_poly.type
_entity_poly.pdbx_seq_one_letter_code
_entity_poly.pdbx_strand_id
1 'polypeptide(L)'
;MVGPKAPKDPEKKRSGFYIMRNKQIAGSVQPDGRGIQFIYLNDGRMISSARIVGNITDDTMLGMLSTTEGFRRLIHSIGVSVEMESADKKAEFVFQMYGKSDLYRSGTTLCMDVPADGMEYVLNLSAYDWSDDDAIPGQIRFVFDEPQKDGEAAQALATVKFYLNDGFTAPEPEAEEMVDFTCNAYQEMLCKSLVQVGNNMRLKAAIKRAKQGEDITIAFIGGSITQGAGAVPINTKCYAYRTFEGICRLAGKGVHENIHYIKAGVGGTPSELGMIRYERDVCREGTVTPDIVIVEFAVNDEGDETKGVCYESLVRKILAAENKPAVILLFAVFANDENLQERLCVVGEHYQLPMVSTRDCVVEQFYKKAKEGKVVTKNQFFYDCYHPTNIGHQIMADGLLYLIYKVDKSPMDEDTLDLEVVPAVIGNTFEHVWLYDRNSKADQVKILSTGDFLERDEELQGVEMDRNLTQTKEFPYNWKHVKGAKPFVMEICCTSLVMVNKDSGAPNAGCAQVFVDGEAVLFVDPKVNGWTHCNPLICFQNRERKTWHIEVRMQPGDEDKEFTILGFGVVD
;
A
#
# COMPACT_ATOMS: atom_id res chain seq x y z
N MET A 1 54.11 -39.70 3.62
CA MET A 1 53.21 -38.58 3.26
C MET A 1 51.89 -38.83 3.94
N VAL A 2 51.45 -37.91 4.80
CA VAL A 2 50.11 -37.96 5.40
C VAL A 2 49.19 -37.25 4.40
N GLY A 3 48.23 -37.98 3.83
CA GLY A 3 47.23 -37.40 2.92
C GLY A 3 46.37 -36.34 3.64
N PRO A 4 45.70 -35.45 2.89
CA PRO A 4 44.87 -34.41 3.48
C PRO A 4 43.76 -35.06 4.31
N LYS A 5 43.71 -34.71 5.60
CA LYS A 5 42.59 -35.07 6.47
C LYS A 5 41.43 -34.13 6.13
N ALA A 6 40.31 -34.69 5.71
CA ALA A 6 39.05 -33.95 5.61
C ALA A 6 38.77 -33.24 6.96
N PRO A 7 38.23 -32.01 6.94
CA PRO A 7 37.84 -31.32 8.15
C PRO A 7 36.94 -32.22 9.00
N LYS A 8 37.27 -32.32 10.30
CA LYS A 8 36.46 -33.05 11.27
C LYS A 8 35.25 -32.18 11.62
N ASP A 9 34.09 -32.82 11.48
CA ASP A 9 32.74 -32.35 11.81
C ASP A 9 32.21 -31.16 11.00
N PRO A 10 31.19 -31.35 10.14
CA PRO A 10 30.37 -30.21 9.73
C PRO A 10 29.79 -29.59 11.00
N GLU A 11 29.91 -28.27 11.18
CA GLU A 11 29.22 -27.56 12.24
C GLU A 11 27.77 -28.04 12.29
N LYS A 12 27.32 -28.47 13.47
CA LYS A 12 25.97 -28.99 13.67
C LYS A 12 25.00 -27.96 13.08
N LYS A 13 24.29 -28.34 12.00
CA LYS A 13 23.40 -27.43 11.27
C LYS A 13 22.41 -26.83 12.26
N ARG A 14 22.59 -25.53 12.59
CA ARG A 14 21.75 -24.84 13.57
C ARG A 14 20.31 -24.83 13.05
N SER A 15 19.36 -25.01 13.96
CA SER A 15 17.95 -24.81 13.61
C SER A 15 17.72 -23.34 13.25
N GLY A 16 16.78 -23.08 12.35
CA GLY A 16 16.52 -21.72 11.89
C GLY A 16 15.30 -21.64 10.99
N PHE A 17 14.73 -20.46 10.89
CA PHE A 17 13.52 -20.19 10.12
C PHE A 17 13.72 -18.99 9.19
N TYR A 18 12.97 -18.97 8.10
CA TYR A 18 13.03 -17.88 7.14
C TYR A 18 12.18 -16.70 7.60
N ILE A 19 12.71 -15.48 7.43
CA ILE A 19 11.93 -14.24 7.47
C ILE A 19 11.58 -13.80 6.05
N MET A 20 12.38 -14.19 5.08
CA MET A 20 12.21 -13.90 3.68
C MET A 20 12.73 -15.09 2.88
N ARG A 21 11.94 -15.61 1.93
CA ARG A 21 12.34 -16.77 1.13
C ARG A 21 11.95 -16.56 -0.31
N ASN A 22 12.95 -16.60 -1.19
CA ASN A 22 12.80 -16.48 -2.65
C ASN A 22 11.95 -15.27 -3.05
N LYS A 23 12.21 -14.11 -2.45
CA LYS A 23 11.50 -12.87 -2.80
C LYS A 23 12.29 -12.10 -3.83
N GLN A 24 11.59 -11.59 -4.83
CA GLN A 24 12.17 -10.64 -5.77
C GLN A 24 12.44 -9.32 -5.06
N ILE A 25 13.57 -8.70 -5.33
CA ILE A 25 13.94 -7.40 -4.78
C ILE A 25 14.49 -6.49 -5.87
N ALA A 26 14.21 -5.20 -5.73
CA ALA A 26 14.66 -4.16 -6.65
C ALA A 26 14.89 -2.87 -5.87
N GLY A 27 16.04 -2.24 -6.08
CA GLY A 27 16.39 -1.01 -5.40
C GLY A 27 15.62 0.19 -5.96
N SER A 28 14.83 0.86 -5.11
CA SER A 28 14.27 2.17 -5.43
C SER A 28 15.37 3.22 -5.49
N VAL A 29 15.24 4.15 -6.44
CA VAL A 29 16.22 5.23 -6.65
C VAL A 29 16.40 6.08 -5.41
N GLN A 30 17.66 6.28 -5.01
CA GLN A 30 18.05 7.17 -3.93
C GLN A 30 18.72 8.44 -4.46
N PRO A 31 18.74 9.55 -3.68
CA PRO A 31 19.39 10.79 -4.10
C PRO A 31 20.89 10.66 -4.41
N ASP A 32 21.56 9.66 -3.82
CA ASP A 32 22.98 9.38 -4.04
C ASP A 32 23.25 8.47 -5.26
N GLY A 33 22.20 8.10 -6.01
CA GLY A 33 22.29 7.27 -7.19
C GLY A 33 22.27 5.77 -6.93
N ARG A 34 22.20 5.31 -5.66
CA ARG A 34 22.06 3.89 -5.32
C ARG A 34 20.62 3.41 -5.46
N GLY A 35 20.46 2.10 -5.50
CA GLY A 35 19.17 1.41 -5.35
C GLY A 35 19.02 0.85 -3.95
N ILE A 36 17.92 1.14 -3.25
CA ILE A 36 17.64 0.50 -1.95
C ILE A 36 16.28 -0.17 -1.98
N GLN A 37 16.26 -1.48 -1.67
CA GLN A 37 15.04 -2.19 -1.31
C GLN A 37 14.90 -2.17 0.21
N PHE A 38 13.84 -1.54 0.72
CA PHE A 38 13.48 -1.56 2.13
C PHE A 38 12.54 -2.74 2.41
N ILE A 39 12.77 -3.44 3.51
CA ILE A 39 11.93 -4.50 4.06
C ILE A 39 11.69 -4.20 5.54
N TYR A 40 10.52 -3.67 5.87
CA TYR A 40 10.19 -3.27 7.23
C TYR A 40 9.86 -4.48 8.12
N LEU A 41 10.33 -4.45 9.36
CA LEU A 41 10.13 -5.50 10.36
C LEU A 41 9.22 -5.07 11.52
N ASN A 42 9.02 -3.75 11.72
CA ASN A 42 8.14 -3.20 12.74
C ASN A 42 6.64 -3.38 12.41
N ASP A 43 5.78 -2.97 13.36
CA ASP A 43 4.31 -3.05 13.32
C ASP A 43 3.79 -4.48 13.06
N GLY A 44 4.44 -5.46 13.70
CA GLY A 44 4.05 -6.87 13.59
C GLY A 44 4.53 -7.57 12.31
N ARG A 45 5.18 -6.87 11.37
CA ARG A 45 5.70 -7.48 10.11
C ARG A 45 6.68 -8.61 10.39
N MET A 46 7.60 -8.45 11.33
CA MET A 46 8.56 -9.50 11.70
C MET A 46 7.90 -10.77 12.25
N ILE A 47 6.92 -10.60 13.14
CA ILE A 47 6.14 -11.71 13.70
C ILE A 47 5.37 -12.41 12.59
N SER A 48 4.74 -11.63 11.71
CA SER A 48 3.99 -12.17 10.59
C SER A 48 4.88 -12.93 9.60
N SER A 49 6.05 -12.39 9.25
CA SER A 49 7.04 -13.10 8.43
C SER A 49 7.51 -14.40 9.08
N ALA A 50 7.76 -14.39 10.39
CA ALA A 50 8.10 -15.61 11.13
C ALA A 50 6.98 -16.66 11.09
N ARG A 51 5.71 -16.25 11.14
CA ARG A 51 4.56 -17.15 10.99
C ARG A 51 4.39 -17.65 9.55
N ILE A 52 4.42 -16.75 8.57
CA ILE A 52 4.08 -17.04 7.16
C ILE A 52 5.22 -17.79 6.45
N VAL A 53 6.44 -17.31 6.62
CA VAL A 53 7.62 -17.81 5.90
C VAL A 53 8.37 -18.81 6.75
N GLY A 54 8.49 -18.54 8.06
CA GLY A 54 9.18 -19.38 9.02
C GLY A 54 8.34 -20.50 9.63
N ASN A 55 7.01 -20.48 9.42
CA ASN A 55 6.06 -21.42 10.01
C ASN A 55 6.14 -21.52 11.55
N ILE A 56 6.57 -20.45 12.22
CA ILE A 56 6.68 -20.41 13.68
C ILE A 56 5.28 -20.30 14.31
N THR A 57 4.97 -21.25 15.19
CA THR A 57 3.72 -21.28 15.98
C THR A 57 3.95 -21.08 17.48
N ASP A 58 5.21 -21.10 17.95
CA ASP A 58 5.56 -20.87 19.35
C ASP A 58 5.45 -19.37 19.68
N ASP A 59 4.42 -19.01 20.45
CA ASP A 59 4.17 -17.62 20.86
C ASP A 59 5.27 -17.03 21.74
N THR A 60 6.04 -17.86 22.44
CA THR A 60 7.21 -17.41 23.21
C THR A 60 8.31 -16.94 22.27
N MET A 61 8.62 -17.73 21.23
CA MET A 61 9.60 -17.33 20.21
C MET A 61 9.14 -16.07 19.48
N LEU A 62 7.85 -15.98 19.14
CA LEU A 62 7.32 -14.82 18.45
C LEU A 62 7.34 -13.55 19.31
N GLY A 63 7.00 -13.66 20.60
CA GLY A 63 7.12 -12.54 21.54
C GLY A 63 8.58 -12.07 21.73
N MET A 64 9.54 -12.98 21.63
CA MET A 64 10.96 -12.60 21.66
C MET A 64 11.37 -11.73 20.47
N LEU A 65 10.76 -11.91 19.29
CA LEU A 65 11.09 -11.11 18.09
C LEU A 65 10.64 -9.65 18.21
N SER A 66 9.78 -9.30 19.16
CA SER A 66 9.26 -7.94 19.35
C SER A 66 10.18 -7.01 20.13
N THR A 67 11.31 -7.49 20.64
CA THR A 67 12.24 -6.71 21.47
C THR A 67 13.68 -7.01 21.12
N THR A 68 14.58 -6.05 21.32
CA THR A 68 16.03 -6.27 21.14
C THR A 68 16.56 -7.40 22.03
N GLU A 69 16.17 -7.44 23.32
CA GLU A 69 16.62 -8.46 24.26
C GLU A 69 16.15 -9.86 23.83
N GLY A 70 14.85 -10.00 23.52
CA GLY A 70 14.29 -11.25 23.05
C GLY A 70 14.92 -11.71 21.74
N PHE A 71 15.11 -10.80 20.78
CA PHE A 71 15.75 -11.10 19.51
C PHE A 71 17.16 -11.65 19.72
N ARG A 72 17.97 -10.99 20.56
CA ARG A 72 19.35 -11.43 20.85
C ARG A 72 19.41 -12.75 21.61
N ARG A 73 18.42 -13.03 22.44
CA ARG A 73 18.30 -14.33 23.12
C ARG A 73 17.93 -15.44 22.14
N LEU A 74 17.05 -15.16 21.18
CA LEU A 74 16.53 -16.15 20.25
C LEU A 74 17.48 -16.42 19.08
N ILE A 75 18.03 -15.36 18.48
CA ILE A 75 18.77 -15.40 17.21
C ILE A 75 20.27 -15.42 17.47
N HIS A 76 20.95 -16.38 16.85
CA HIS A 76 22.40 -16.55 16.85
C HIS A 76 23.06 -15.79 15.69
N SER A 77 22.54 -15.97 14.48
CA SER A 77 23.11 -15.41 13.25
C SER A 77 22.06 -15.29 12.15
N ILE A 78 22.36 -14.49 11.12
CA ILE A 78 21.49 -14.26 9.97
C ILE A 78 22.16 -14.81 8.72
N GLY A 79 21.55 -15.82 8.09
CA GLY A 79 21.94 -16.30 6.76
C GLY A 79 21.25 -15.47 5.68
N VAL A 80 22.02 -15.01 4.70
CA VAL A 80 21.53 -14.18 3.59
C VAL A 80 22.04 -14.77 2.29
N SER A 81 21.14 -14.94 1.33
CA SER A 81 21.46 -15.31 -0.04
C SER A 81 20.87 -14.29 -0.98
N VAL A 82 21.65 -13.88 -1.98
CA VAL A 82 21.23 -12.99 -3.07
C VAL A 82 21.64 -13.65 -4.37
N GLU A 83 20.73 -13.69 -5.34
CA GLU A 83 20.97 -14.22 -6.67
C GLU A 83 20.58 -13.17 -7.70
N MET A 84 21.51 -12.82 -8.59
CA MET A 84 21.31 -11.90 -9.72
C MET A 84 21.66 -12.61 -11.02
N GLU A 85 21.20 -12.09 -12.17
CA GLU A 85 21.57 -12.64 -13.49
C GLU A 85 23.10 -12.69 -13.72
N SER A 86 23.82 -11.75 -13.11
CA SER A 86 25.28 -11.66 -13.19
C SER A 86 25.88 -11.97 -11.81
N ALA A 87 26.49 -13.15 -11.68
CA ALA A 87 27.04 -13.66 -10.41
C ALA A 87 28.29 -12.92 -9.89
N ASP A 88 28.86 -12.02 -10.68
CA ASP A 88 30.00 -11.15 -10.29
C ASP A 88 29.56 -9.90 -9.54
N LYS A 89 28.25 -9.63 -9.46
CA LYS A 89 27.68 -8.52 -8.70
C LYS A 89 27.56 -8.88 -7.21
N LYS A 90 27.32 -7.85 -6.40
CA LYS A 90 27.01 -8.00 -4.97
C LYS A 90 25.89 -7.03 -4.57
N ALA A 91 25.26 -7.31 -3.44
CA ALA A 91 24.41 -6.37 -2.73
C ALA A 91 24.94 -6.22 -1.30
N GLU A 92 24.85 -5.03 -0.73
CA GLU A 92 25.06 -4.85 0.71
C GLU A 92 23.75 -5.19 1.43
N PHE A 93 23.79 -6.20 2.28
CA PHE A 93 22.72 -6.51 3.21
C PHE A 93 22.88 -5.67 4.47
N VAL A 94 21.79 -5.05 4.91
CA VAL A 94 21.77 -4.26 6.14
C VAL A 94 20.61 -4.72 7.02
N PHE A 95 20.89 -4.96 8.30
CA PHE A 95 19.88 -5.19 9.33
C PHE A 95 19.96 -4.06 10.37
N GLN A 96 18.86 -3.35 10.59
CA GLN A 96 18.83 -2.21 11.50
C GLN A 96 17.85 -2.46 12.66
N MET A 97 18.33 -2.21 13.88
CA MET A 97 17.48 -1.95 15.03
C MET A 97 17.02 -0.49 14.98
N TYR A 98 15.73 -0.25 15.16
CA TYR A 98 15.23 1.10 15.42
C TYR A 98 15.58 1.51 16.84
N GLY A 99 15.99 2.77 17.01
CA GLY A 99 16.36 3.28 18.32
C GLY A 99 15.23 4.01 19.04
N LYS A 100 15.40 4.24 20.35
CA LYS A 100 14.44 4.92 21.21
C LYS A 100 14.45 6.43 20.98
N SER A 101 15.62 6.99 20.64
CA SER A 101 15.81 8.44 20.48
C SER A 101 15.33 8.96 19.12
N ASP A 102 15.60 8.22 18.05
CA ASP A 102 15.15 8.50 16.68
C ASP A 102 14.86 7.17 15.98
N LEU A 103 13.58 6.91 15.71
CA LEU A 103 13.12 5.62 15.19
C LEU A 103 13.91 5.16 13.97
N TYR A 104 14.26 6.06 13.05
CA TYR A 104 14.83 5.69 11.75
C TYR A 104 16.33 5.92 11.63
N ARG A 105 16.91 6.81 12.45
CA ARG A 105 18.33 7.20 12.34
C ARG A 105 19.21 6.67 13.46
N SER A 106 18.62 6.27 14.58
CA SER A 106 19.35 5.71 15.72
C SER A 106 19.21 4.19 15.78
N GLY A 107 19.89 3.57 16.75
CA GLY A 107 19.99 2.13 16.90
C GLY A 107 21.14 1.48 16.10
N THR A 108 21.38 0.21 16.38
CA THR A 108 22.45 -0.61 15.81
C THR A 108 22.16 -0.96 14.36
N THR A 109 23.15 -0.74 13.49
CA THR A 109 23.09 -1.14 12.07
C THR A 109 24.19 -2.17 11.78
N LEU A 110 23.78 -3.34 11.30
CA LEU A 110 24.66 -4.44 10.93
C LEU A 110 24.73 -4.52 9.40
N CYS A 111 25.93 -4.56 8.82
CA CYS A 111 26.12 -4.60 7.37
C CYS A 111 26.97 -5.81 6.95
N MET A 112 26.67 -6.39 5.79
CA MET A 112 27.46 -7.45 5.18
C MET A 112 27.37 -7.35 3.65
N ASP A 113 28.51 -7.34 2.97
CA ASP A 113 28.56 -7.54 1.52
C ASP A 113 28.15 -8.99 1.19
N VAL A 114 27.17 -9.17 0.30
CA VAL A 114 26.67 -10.47 -0.13
C VAL A 114 26.91 -10.62 -1.63
N PRO A 115 27.84 -11.48 -2.06
CA PRO A 115 27.97 -11.88 -3.46
C PRO A 115 26.64 -12.41 -4.02
N ALA A 116 26.32 -12.03 -5.25
CA ALA A 116 25.05 -12.34 -5.88
C ALA A 116 25.04 -13.71 -6.61
N ASP A 117 25.75 -14.68 -6.05
CA ASP A 117 25.99 -16.02 -6.61
C ASP A 117 24.96 -17.07 -6.14
N GLY A 118 23.98 -16.67 -5.34
CA GLY A 118 22.97 -17.55 -4.76
C GLY A 118 23.47 -18.41 -3.59
N MET A 119 24.72 -18.21 -3.14
CA MET A 119 25.24 -18.88 -1.95
C MET A 119 24.78 -18.16 -0.68
N GLU A 120 24.64 -18.92 0.41
CA GLU A 120 24.33 -18.32 1.72
C GLU A 120 25.60 -17.80 2.40
N TYR A 121 25.54 -16.54 2.82
CA TYR A 121 26.55 -15.85 3.62
C TYR A 121 25.97 -15.53 5.01
N VAL A 122 26.77 -15.70 6.06
CA VAL A 122 26.28 -15.64 7.45
C VAL A 122 26.81 -14.40 8.18
N LEU A 123 25.89 -13.55 8.62
CA LEU A 123 26.15 -12.43 9.52
C LEU A 123 26.08 -12.93 10.97
N ASN A 124 27.22 -12.95 11.66
CA ASN A 124 27.33 -13.40 13.05
C ASN A 124 27.04 -12.24 14.02
N LEU A 125 25.96 -12.35 14.80
CA LEU A 125 25.52 -11.29 15.72
C LEU A 125 26.48 -11.04 16.89
N SER A 126 27.29 -12.03 17.28
CA SER A 126 28.26 -11.91 18.38
C SER A 126 29.48 -11.06 18.03
N ALA A 127 29.67 -10.74 16.74
CA ALA A 127 30.79 -9.93 16.26
C ALA A 127 30.53 -8.41 16.33
N TYR A 128 29.35 -7.99 16.78
CA TYR A 128 28.91 -6.60 16.77
C TYR A 128 28.65 -6.06 18.18
N ASP A 129 29.01 -4.78 18.37
CA ASP A 129 28.60 -3.99 19.52
C ASP A 129 27.17 -3.49 19.33
N TRP A 130 26.37 -3.53 20.40
CA TRP A 130 24.97 -3.15 20.39
C TRP A 130 24.75 -1.87 21.18
N SER A 131 23.96 -0.96 20.62
CA SER A 131 23.60 0.30 21.25
C SER A 131 22.57 0.11 22.37
N ASP A 132 22.75 0.83 23.48
CA ASP A 132 21.72 0.93 24.53
C ASP A 132 20.44 1.65 24.04
N ASP A 133 20.54 2.35 22.91
CA ASP A 133 19.41 3.01 22.28
C ASP A 133 18.51 2.04 21.49
N ASP A 134 18.91 0.79 21.28
CA ASP A 134 18.10 -0.19 20.53
C ASP A 134 16.73 -0.43 21.19
N ALA A 135 15.66 -0.26 20.41
CA ALA A 135 14.30 -0.53 20.82
C ALA A 135 13.81 -1.88 20.30
N ILE A 136 13.76 -2.02 18.97
CA ILE A 136 13.17 -3.18 18.27
C ILE A 136 13.91 -3.46 16.94
N PRO A 137 13.82 -4.70 16.42
CA PRO A 137 14.12 -4.97 15.02
C PRO A 137 13.29 -4.08 14.09
N GLY A 138 13.98 -3.22 13.34
CA GLY A 138 13.35 -2.16 12.56
C GLY A 138 13.15 -2.52 11.10
N GLN A 139 14.25 -2.84 10.41
CA GLN A 139 14.22 -3.12 8.97
C GLN A 139 15.41 -3.93 8.47
N ILE A 140 15.21 -4.58 7.33
CA ILE A 140 16.24 -5.10 6.44
C ILE A 140 16.34 -4.17 5.22
N ARG A 141 17.55 -3.93 4.72
CA ARG A 141 17.78 -3.25 3.45
C ARG A 141 18.70 -4.09 2.57
N PHE A 142 18.40 -4.10 1.28
CA PHE A 142 19.35 -4.52 0.24
C PHE A 142 19.75 -3.28 -0.54
N VAL A 143 21.04 -2.97 -0.53
CA VAL A 143 21.62 -1.83 -1.21
C VAL A 143 22.36 -2.32 -2.45
N PHE A 144 21.98 -1.75 -3.59
CA PHE A 144 22.57 -2.00 -4.90
C PHE A 144 23.32 -0.76 -5.37
N ASP A 145 24.39 -0.97 -6.14
CA ASP A 145 25.17 0.12 -6.74
C ASP A 145 24.33 0.98 -7.70
N GLU A 146 23.35 0.37 -8.37
CA GLU A 146 22.41 1.04 -9.27
C GLU A 146 20.95 0.70 -8.92
N PRO A 147 20.01 1.64 -9.06
CA PRO A 147 18.59 1.38 -8.86
C PRO A 147 17.99 0.57 -10.02
N GLN A 148 16.79 0.05 -9.77
CA GLN A 148 15.97 -0.60 -10.77
C GLN A 148 15.71 0.36 -11.94
N LYS A 149 16.00 -0.10 -13.16
CA LYS A 149 15.66 0.62 -14.39
C LYS A 149 14.26 0.20 -14.86
N ASP A 150 13.60 1.12 -15.56
CA ASP A 150 12.25 0.88 -16.08
C ASP A 150 12.24 -0.27 -17.11
N GLY A 151 11.20 -1.11 -17.03
CA GLY A 151 11.01 -2.25 -17.92
C GLY A 151 11.94 -3.45 -17.68
N GLU A 152 12.90 -3.37 -16.76
CA GLU A 152 13.77 -4.48 -16.40
C GLU A 152 13.08 -5.47 -15.43
N ALA A 153 13.55 -6.73 -15.45
CA ALA A 153 13.13 -7.73 -14.47
C ALA A 153 13.58 -7.34 -13.05
N ALA A 154 13.15 -8.12 -12.06
CA ALA A 154 13.67 -7.97 -10.70
C ALA A 154 15.20 -8.03 -10.69
N GLN A 155 15.84 -7.09 -9.99
CA GLN A 155 17.30 -7.04 -9.91
C GLN A 155 17.89 -8.29 -9.26
N ALA A 156 17.24 -8.82 -8.22
CA ALA A 156 17.70 -10.02 -7.54
C ALA A 156 16.56 -10.86 -6.94
N LEU A 157 16.88 -12.11 -6.62
CA LEU A 157 16.13 -12.98 -5.73
C LEU A 157 16.86 -13.03 -4.38
N ALA A 158 16.16 -12.83 -3.27
CA ALA A 158 16.76 -12.82 -1.94
C ALA A 158 16.03 -13.73 -0.95
N THR A 159 16.85 -14.30 -0.07
CA THR A 159 16.43 -15.15 1.05
C THR A 159 17.17 -14.72 2.31
N VAL A 160 16.43 -14.57 3.40
CA VAL A 160 16.94 -14.23 4.73
C VAL A 160 16.44 -15.25 5.73
N LYS A 161 17.38 -15.91 6.41
CA LYS A 161 17.14 -16.95 7.40
C LYS A 161 17.75 -16.58 8.74
N PHE A 162 16.97 -16.71 9.80
CA PHE A 162 17.47 -16.56 11.16
C PHE A 162 17.83 -17.91 11.75
N TYR A 163 19.10 -18.04 12.15
CA TYR A 163 19.61 -19.19 12.87
C TYR A 163 19.45 -18.98 14.37
N LEU A 164 19.00 -20.03 15.05
CA LEU A 164 18.62 -19.99 16.45
C LEU A 164 19.79 -20.28 17.39
N ASN A 165 19.74 -19.67 18.57
CA ASN A 165 20.56 -20.08 19.71
C ASN A 165 20.15 -21.47 20.23
N ASP A 166 21.07 -22.10 20.97
CA ASP A 166 20.83 -23.41 21.56
C ASP A 166 19.61 -23.38 22.51
N GLY A 167 18.79 -24.43 22.46
CA GLY A 167 17.54 -24.51 23.24
C GLY A 167 16.28 -24.08 22.49
N PHE A 168 16.41 -23.52 21.28
CA PHE A 168 15.30 -23.20 20.40
C PHE A 168 15.32 -24.05 19.12
N THR A 169 14.13 -24.31 18.57
CA THR A 169 13.97 -25.06 17.31
C THR A 169 12.87 -24.45 16.46
N ALA A 170 13.09 -24.42 15.16
CA ALA A 170 12.08 -24.08 14.16
C ALA A 170 11.63 -25.34 13.39
N PRO A 171 10.39 -25.37 12.88
CA PRO A 171 9.94 -26.42 11.98
C PRO A 171 10.68 -26.36 10.64
N GLU A 172 10.68 -27.50 9.94
CA GLU A 172 11.17 -27.53 8.56
C GLU A 172 10.28 -26.68 7.64
N PRO A 173 10.88 -25.95 6.69
CA PRO A 173 10.13 -25.13 5.74
C PRO A 173 9.24 -25.99 4.85
N GLU A 174 8.03 -25.51 4.54
CA GLU A 174 7.17 -26.15 3.54
C GLU A 174 7.85 -26.09 2.16
N ALA A 175 7.87 -27.21 1.45
CA ALA A 175 8.36 -27.26 0.07
C ALA A 175 7.42 -26.49 -0.87
N GLU A 176 7.99 -25.65 -1.74
CA GLU A 176 7.24 -24.85 -2.70
C GLU A 176 7.60 -25.29 -4.12
N GLU A 177 6.57 -25.60 -4.91
CA GLU A 177 6.68 -25.79 -6.34
C GLU A 177 6.28 -24.51 -7.08
N MET A 178 6.67 -24.36 -8.34
CA MET A 178 6.25 -23.21 -9.15
C MET A 178 4.73 -23.20 -9.32
N VAL A 179 4.12 -22.02 -9.19
CA VAL A 179 2.67 -21.85 -9.39
C VAL A 179 2.35 -22.03 -10.88
N ASP A 180 1.51 -23.02 -11.21
CA ASP A 180 1.01 -23.24 -12.56
C ASP A 180 -0.33 -22.50 -12.77
N PHE A 181 -0.26 -21.32 -13.38
CA PHE A 181 -1.42 -20.49 -13.73
C PHE A 181 -2.34 -21.10 -14.80
N THR A 182 -1.91 -22.20 -15.45
CA THR A 182 -2.66 -22.83 -16.55
C THR A 182 -3.44 -24.08 -16.10
N CYS A 183 -3.17 -24.58 -14.89
CA CYS A 183 -3.81 -25.80 -14.40
C CYS A 183 -5.29 -25.60 -14.04
N ASN A 184 -6.07 -26.69 -14.05
CA ASN A 184 -7.49 -26.66 -13.69
C ASN A 184 -7.72 -26.17 -12.25
N ALA A 185 -6.85 -26.56 -11.31
CA ALA A 185 -6.97 -26.13 -9.92
C ALA A 185 -6.82 -24.61 -9.76
N TYR A 186 -5.97 -23.98 -10.57
CA TYR A 186 -5.86 -22.52 -10.64
C TYR A 186 -7.14 -21.90 -11.20
N GLN A 187 -7.72 -22.46 -12.26
CA GLN A 187 -8.97 -21.96 -12.83
C GLN A 187 -10.16 -22.10 -11.86
N GLU A 188 -10.23 -23.21 -11.11
CA GLU A 188 -11.24 -23.41 -10.06
C GLU A 188 -11.09 -22.40 -8.91
N MET A 189 -9.86 -22.15 -8.47
CA MET A 189 -9.53 -21.10 -7.50
C MET A 189 -9.97 -19.74 -8.03
N LEU A 190 -9.59 -19.41 -9.27
CA LEU A 190 -9.87 -18.13 -9.91
C LEU A 190 -11.37 -17.86 -10.06
N CYS A 191 -12.19 -18.89 -10.35
CA CYS A 191 -13.64 -18.74 -10.45
C CYS A 191 -14.27 -18.20 -9.16
N LYS A 192 -13.67 -18.47 -7.99
CA LYS A 192 -14.15 -17.95 -6.69
C LYS A 192 -13.90 -16.46 -6.50
N SER A 193 -13.04 -15.85 -7.33
CA SER A 193 -12.83 -14.40 -7.29
C SER A 193 -14.04 -13.59 -7.73
N LEU A 194 -14.94 -14.17 -8.52
CA LEU A 194 -16.12 -13.48 -9.02
C LEU A 194 -17.21 -13.45 -7.95
N VAL A 195 -17.39 -12.29 -7.31
CA VAL A 195 -18.47 -12.08 -6.32
C VAL A 195 -19.78 -11.80 -7.05
N GLN A 196 -19.78 -10.83 -7.96
CA GLN A 196 -20.92 -10.56 -8.83
C GLN A 196 -20.49 -9.92 -10.14
N VAL A 197 -21.26 -10.17 -11.21
CA VAL A 197 -21.07 -9.51 -12.51
C VAL A 197 -21.69 -8.11 -12.51
N GLY A 198 -22.78 -7.91 -11.77
CA GLY A 198 -23.54 -6.66 -11.78
C GLY A 198 -24.23 -6.37 -13.12
N ASN A 199 -24.76 -5.15 -13.26
CA ASN A 199 -25.19 -4.60 -14.53
C ASN A 199 -23.95 -4.33 -15.41
N ASN A 200 -23.90 -4.97 -16.56
CA ASN A 200 -22.69 -4.99 -17.37
C ASN A 200 -22.61 -3.88 -18.43
N MET A 201 -23.64 -3.05 -18.58
CA MET A 201 -23.81 -2.15 -19.72
C MET A 201 -22.61 -1.19 -19.89
N ARG A 202 -22.27 -0.43 -18.84
CA ARG A 202 -21.19 0.57 -18.89
C ARG A 202 -19.83 -0.06 -19.20
N LEU A 203 -19.50 -1.17 -18.52
CA LEU A 203 -18.23 -1.88 -18.73
C LEU A 203 -18.13 -2.45 -20.15
N LYS A 204 -19.20 -3.07 -20.63
CA LYS A 204 -19.24 -3.65 -21.97
C LYS A 204 -19.18 -2.58 -23.06
N ALA A 205 -19.83 -1.42 -22.85
CA ALA A 205 -19.74 -0.28 -23.76
C ALA A 205 -18.31 0.25 -23.87
N ALA A 206 -17.60 0.44 -22.75
CA ALA A 206 -16.20 0.87 -22.75
C ALA A 206 -15.28 -0.14 -23.48
N ILE A 207 -15.43 -1.44 -23.22
CA ILE A 207 -14.65 -2.50 -23.91
C ILE A 207 -14.94 -2.51 -25.41
N LYS A 208 -16.19 -2.30 -25.82
CA LYS A 208 -16.58 -2.24 -27.24
C LYS A 208 -15.92 -1.04 -27.94
N ARG A 209 -15.94 0.15 -27.31
CA ARG A 209 -15.27 1.36 -27.79
C ARG A 209 -13.76 1.13 -27.94
N ALA A 210 -13.13 0.49 -26.94
CA ALA A 210 -11.72 0.12 -26.98
C ALA A 210 -11.38 -0.78 -28.19
N LYS A 211 -12.18 -1.81 -28.45
CA LYS A 211 -12.05 -2.71 -29.61
C LYS A 211 -12.21 -1.97 -30.94
N GLN A 212 -13.06 -0.95 -30.98
CA GLN A 212 -13.27 -0.10 -32.16
C GLN A 212 -12.14 0.91 -32.40
N GLY A 213 -11.18 1.02 -31.47
CA GLY A 213 -10.06 1.95 -31.58
C GLY A 213 -10.37 3.35 -31.05
N GLU A 214 -11.49 3.55 -30.36
CA GLU A 214 -11.78 4.80 -29.67
C GLU A 214 -10.89 4.94 -28.43
N ASP A 215 -10.46 6.17 -28.16
CA ASP A 215 -9.73 6.48 -26.92
C ASP A 215 -10.62 6.19 -25.71
N ILE A 216 -10.11 5.34 -24.81
CA ILE A 216 -10.69 5.10 -23.51
C ILE A 216 -9.62 5.20 -22.42
N THR A 217 -10.03 5.56 -21.21
CA THR A 217 -9.15 5.60 -20.04
C THR A 217 -9.59 4.61 -18.98
N ILE A 218 -8.63 3.85 -18.45
CA ILE A 218 -8.83 2.91 -17.35
C ILE A 218 -8.04 3.39 -16.15
N ALA A 219 -8.74 3.62 -15.04
CA ALA A 219 -8.17 4.14 -13.81
C ALA A 219 -8.25 3.12 -12.67
N PHE A 220 -7.25 3.15 -11.81
CA PHE A 220 -7.17 2.36 -10.58
C PHE A 220 -6.95 3.32 -9.42
N ILE A 221 -7.84 3.29 -8.43
CA ILE A 221 -7.73 4.10 -7.20
C ILE A 221 -7.79 3.18 -5.98
N GLY A 222 -6.87 3.40 -5.04
CA GLY A 222 -6.80 2.59 -3.83
C GLY A 222 -5.59 2.86 -2.95
N GLY A 223 -5.25 1.88 -2.11
CA GLY A 223 -4.14 1.93 -1.16
C GLY A 223 -2.77 1.58 -1.75
N SER A 224 -1.90 1.02 -0.90
CA SER A 224 -0.53 0.61 -1.26
C SER A 224 -0.50 -0.55 -2.25
N ILE A 225 -1.49 -1.44 -2.23
CA ILE A 225 -1.58 -2.54 -3.20
C ILE A 225 -1.84 -1.97 -4.60
N THR A 226 -2.73 -0.98 -4.73
CA THR A 226 -2.93 -0.21 -5.97
C THR A 226 -1.70 0.56 -6.40
N GLN A 227 -0.93 1.13 -5.46
CA GLN A 227 0.37 1.77 -5.77
C GLN A 227 1.33 0.75 -6.41
N GLY A 228 1.22 -0.52 -6.01
CA GLY A 228 1.99 -1.64 -6.51
C GLY A 228 2.94 -2.26 -5.48
N ALA A 229 2.80 -1.93 -4.19
CA ALA A 229 3.65 -2.47 -3.14
C ALA A 229 3.74 -4.00 -3.20
N GLY A 230 4.96 -4.52 -3.04
CA GLY A 230 5.30 -5.95 -3.18
C GLY A 230 5.44 -6.45 -4.63
N ALA A 231 5.04 -5.66 -5.63
CA ALA A 231 5.36 -5.93 -7.03
C ALA A 231 6.78 -5.45 -7.38
N VAL A 232 7.48 -6.24 -8.20
CA VAL A 232 8.87 -5.99 -8.56
C VAL A 232 9.08 -6.22 -10.07
N PRO A 233 9.25 -5.18 -10.90
CA PRO A 233 9.15 -3.76 -10.55
C PRO A 233 7.70 -3.31 -10.23
N ILE A 234 7.60 -2.30 -9.37
CA ILE A 234 6.34 -1.78 -8.80
C ILE A 234 5.35 -1.25 -9.85
N ASN A 235 5.87 -0.69 -10.94
CA ASN A 235 5.07 0.01 -11.96
C ASN A 235 4.42 -0.93 -13.00
N THR A 236 5.01 -2.10 -13.28
CA THR A 236 4.56 -3.00 -14.37
C THR A 236 4.25 -4.43 -13.93
N LYS A 237 4.64 -4.85 -12.73
CA LYS A 237 4.27 -6.17 -12.20
C LYS A 237 3.12 -6.14 -11.20
N CYS A 238 2.63 -4.95 -10.87
CA CYS A 238 1.43 -4.75 -10.05
C CYS A 238 0.15 -5.18 -10.80
N TYR A 239 -0.89 -5.47 -10.05
CA TYR A 239 -2.15 -5.95 -10.61
C TYR A 239 -2.77 -4.91 -11.55
N ALA A 240 -2.66 -3.62 -11.23
CA ALA A 240 -3.22 -2.54 -12.03
C ALA A 240 -2.68 -2.55 -13.47
N TYR A 241 -1.35 -2.60 -13.63
CA TYR A 241 -0.74 -2.67 -14.96
C TYR A 241 -1.05 -3.99 -15.67
N ARG A 242 -1.04 -5.12 -14.97
CA ARG A 242 -1.37 -6.43 -15.55
C ARG A 242 -2.81 -6.51 -16.04
N THR A 243 -3.76 -5.93 -15.30
CA THR A 243 -5.15 -5.80 -15.72
C THR A 243 -5.27 -4.90 -16.94
N PHE A 244 -4.61 -3.74 -16.93
CA PHE A 244 -4.56 -2.84 -18.09
C PHE A 244 -4.02 -3.56 -19.34
N GLU A 245 -2.88 -4.23 -19.23
CA GLU A 245 -2.30 -5.02 -20.34
C GLU A 245 -3.25 -6.12 -20.83
N GLY A 246 -3.93 -6.80 -19.89
CA GLY A 246 -4.91 -7.82 -20.23
C GLY A 246 -6.13 -7.25 -20.98
N ILE A 247 -6.58 -6.05 -20.64
CA ILE A 247 -7.67 -5.36 -21.35
C ILE A 247 -7.21 -4.90 -22.74
N CYS A 248 -5.99 -4.38 -22.87
CA CYS A 248 -5.38 -4.09 -24.18
C CYS A 248 -5.36 -5.34 -25.06
N ARG A 249 -4.89 -6.46 -24.52
CA ARG A 249 -4.88 -7.76 -25.23
C ARG A 249 -6.27 -8.22 -25.63
N LEU A 250 -7.26 -8.10 -24.74
CA LEU A 250 -8.66 -8.43 -25.01
C LEU A 250 -9.24 -7.56 -26.14
N ALA A 251 -8.83 -6.30 -26.22
CA ALA A 251 -9.26 -5.36 -27.26
C ALA A 251 -8.48 -5.50 -28.58
N GLY A 252 -7.44 -6.34 -28.62
CA GLY A 252 -6.54 -6.46 -29.78
C GLY A 252 -5.64 -5.23 -29.96
N LYS A 253 -5.28 -4.56 -28.87
CA LYS A 253 -4.51 -3.31 -28.82
C LYS A 253 -3.19 -3.48 -28.08
N GLY A 254 -2.20 -2.69 -28.43
CA GLY A 254 -0.97 -2.46 -27.69
C GLY A 254 -1.17 -1.47 -26.53
N VAL A 255 -0.28 -1.53 -25.56
CA VAL A 255 -0.29 -0.69 -24.33
C VAL A 255 0.04 0.79 -24.57
N HIS A 256 0.22 1.19 -25.83
CA HIS A 256 0.52 2.56 -26.28
C HIS A 256 -0.46 3.05 -27.35
N GLU A 257 -1.55 2.32 -27.59
CA GLU A 257 -2.60 2.70 -28.54
C GLU A 257 -3.71 3.50 -27.83
N ASN A 258 -4.97 3.20 -28.12
CA ASN A 258 -6.16 3.97 -27.72
C ASN A 258 -6.68 3.64 -26.32
N ILE A 259 -5.91 2.95 -25.48
CA ILE A 259 -6.31 2.63 -24.10
C ILE A 259 -5.29 3.25 -23.17
N HIS A 260 -5.76 4.22 -22.39
CA HIS A 260 -4.94 5.03 -21.49
C HIS A 260 -5.01 4.45 -20.07
N TYR A 261 -3.88 4.53 -19.36
CA TYR A 261 -3.70 3.91 -18.05
C TYR A 261 -3.45 4.97 -16.98
N ILE A 262 -4.26 4.92 -15.92
CA ILE A 262 -4.10 5.75 -14.72
C ILE A 262 -3.97 4.85 -13.49
N LYS A 263 -2.85 4.93 -12.78
CA LYS A 263 -2.65 4.27 -11.48
C LYS A 263 -2.48 5.31 -10.39
N ALA A 264 -3.50 5.41 -9.55
CA ALA A 264 -3.66 6.39 -8.48
C ALA A 264 -3.76 5.69 -7.11
N GLY A 265 -2.77 4.85 -6.78
CA GLY A 265 -2.65 4.24 -5.46
C GLY A 265 -1.79 5.06 -4.51
N VAL A 266 -2.24 5.22 -3.27
CA VAL A 266 -1.49 5.93 -2.21
C VAL A 266 -1.41 5.04 -0.97
N GLY A 267 -0.19 4.69 -0.55
CA GLY A 267 0.02 3.72 0.52
C GLY A 267 -0.51 4.17 1.88
N GLY A 268 -1.15 3.26 2.62
CA GLY A 268 -1.64 3.53 3.97
C GLY A 268 -2.94 4.32 4.07
N THR A 269 -3.53 4.76 2.96
CA THR A 269 -4.65 5.71 2.99
C THR A 269 -6.01 5.05 2.75
N PRO A 270 -7.07 5.42 3.50
CA PRO A 270 -8.43 4.95 3.28
C PRO A 270 -9.14 5.69 2.13
N SER A 271 -10.35 5.25 1.79
CA SER A 271 -11.26 5.90 0.83
C SER A 271 -11.62 7.33 1.22
N GLU A 272 -11.53 7.68 2.51
CA GLU A 272 -11.66 9.05 3.02
C GLU A 272 -10.67 10.02 2.38
N LEU A 273 -9.42 9.61 2.15
CA LEU A 273 -8.48 10.40 1.34
C LEU A 273 -8.79 10.24 -0.16
N GLY A 274 -9.18 9.03 -0.58
CA GLY A 274 -9.51 8.68 -1.96
C GLY A 274 -10.52 9.63 -2.60
N MET A 275 -11.63 9.93 -1.91
CA MET A 275 -12.67 10.85 -2.39
C MET A 275 -12.19 12.30 -2.56
N ILE A 276 -11.23 12.75 -1.74
CA ILE A 276 -10.65 14.10 -1.79
C ILE A 276 -9.68 14.22 -2.96
N ARG A 277 -8.88 13.18 -3.23
CA ARG A 277 -7.83 13.19 -4.26
C ARG A 277 -8.27 12.67 -5.63
N TYR A 278 -9.51 12.20 -5.79
CA TYR A 278 -9.99 11.60 -7.03
C TYR A 278 -9.78 12.52 -8.25
N GLU A 279 -10.13 13.80 -8.12
CA GLU A 279 -10.02 14.78 -9.21
C GLU A 279 -8.57 15.04 -9.59
N ARG A 280 -7.70 15.19 -8.60
CA ARG A 280 -6.27 15.42 -8.78
C ARG A 280 -5.58 14.21 -9.41
N ASP A 281 -5.84 13.02 -8.87
CA ASP A 281 -5.05 11.82 -9.17
C ASP A 281 -5.61 10.98 -10.31
N VAL A 282 -6.93 10.91 -10.43
CA VAL A 282 -7.61 10.14 -11.47
C VAL A 282 -8.01 11.03 -12.62
N CYS A 283 -8.75 12.11 -12.34
CA CYS A 283 -9.22 13.02 -13.38
C CYS A 283 -8.16 14.03 -13.84
N ARG A 284 -6.98 14.05 -13.21
CA ARG A 284 -5.86 14.97 -13.52
C ARG A 284 -6.34 16.42 -13.62
N GLU A 285 -7.03 16.89 -12.58
CA GLU A 285 -7.63 18.23 -12.50
C GLU A 285 -8.63 18.50 -13.65
N GLY A 286 -9.43 17.49 -14.00
CA GLY A 286 -10.44 17.55 -15.04
C GLY A 286 -9.92 17.39 -16.48
N THR A 287 -8.62 17.14 -16.68
CA THR A 287 -8.05 16.90 -18.02
C THR A 287 -8.20 15.45 -18.49
N VAL A 288 -8.56 14.54 -17.60
CA VAL A 288 -8.78 13.12 -17.87
C VAL A 288 -10.18 12.72 -17.40
N THR A 289 -10.87 11.97 -18.27
CA THR A 289 -12.19 11.40 -17.97
C THR A 289 -12.07 9.87 -18.04
N PRO A 290 -12.08 9.14 -16.91
CA PRO A 290 -11.98 7.69 -16.92
C PRO A 290 -13.26 7.04 -17.46
N ASP A 291 -13.15 5.97 -18.25
CA ASP A 291 -14.28 5.17 -18.73
C ASP A 291 -14.52 3.91 -17.87
N ILE A 292 -13.45 3.41 -17.25
CA ILE A 292 -13.48 2.28 -16.31
C ILE A 292 -12.66 2.68 -15.08
N VAL A 293 -13.22 2.53 -13.89
CA VAL A 293 -12.54 2.79 -12.61
C VAL A 293 -12.58 1.53 -11.74
N ILE A 294 -11.40 1.06 -11.30
CA ILE A 294 -11.26 0.00 -10.31
C ILE A 294 -11.02 0.66 -8.95
N VAL A 295 -11.88 0.34 -7.98
CA VAL A 295 -11.83 0.87 -6.61
C VAL A 295 -11.38 -0.24 -5.65
N GLU A 296 -10.28 -0.03 -4.93
CA GLU A 296 -9.66 -1.01 -4.03
C GLU A 296 -9.29 -0.35 -2.69
N PHE A 297 -10.12 -0.54 -1.66
CA PHE A 297 -9.88 -0.01 -0.31
C PHE A 297 -10.24 -0.98 0.82
N ALA A 298 -10.53 -2.24 0.48
CA ALA A 298 -11.10 -3.22 1.41
C ALA A 298 -10.18 -3.55 2.59
N VAL A 299 -8.88 -3.30 2.46
CA VAL A 299 -7.89 -3.54 3.52
C VAL A 299 -7.37 -2.24 4.15
N ASN A 300 -7.83 -1.07 3.67
CA ASN A 300 -7.41 0.24 4.16
C ASN A 300 -8.51 0.97 4.95
N ASP A 301 -9.78 0.72 4.63
CA ASP A 301 -10.94 1.45 5.18
C ASP A 301 -11.25 1.16 6.65
N GLU A 302 -10.39 0.42 7.36
CA GLU A 302 -10.47 0.41 8.82
C GLU A 302 -10.10 1.80 9.37
N GLY A 303 -9.25 2.54 8.64
CA GLY A 303 -8.92 3.94 8.91
C GLY A 303 -9.95 4.98 8.44
N ASP A 304 -11.04 4.59 7.76
CA ASP A 304 -12.16 5.50 7.45
C ASP A 304 -12.99 5.75 8.72
N GLU A 305 -13.05 7.01 9.16
CA GLU A 305 -13.78 7.42 10.38
C GLU A 305 -15.29 7.14 10.26
N THR A 306 -15.81 7.13 9.03
CA THR A 306 -17.24 6.99 8.74
C THR A 306 -17.69 5.55 8.54
N LYS A 307 -16.74 4.60 8.51
CA LYS A 307 -16.99 3.17 8.31
C LYS A 307 -17.82 2.86 7.05
N GLY A 308 -17.55 3.55 5.95
CA GLY A 308 -18.07 3.25 4.61
C GLY A 308 -18.80 4.40 3.91
N VAL A 309 -19.14 5.50 4.60
CA VAL A 309 -19.76 6.68 3.94
C VAL A 309 -18.79 7.31 2.95
N CYS A 310 -17.50 7.41 3.29
CA CYS A 310 -16.47 7.90 2.40
C CYS A 310 -16.30 7.01 1.16
N TYR A 311 -16.31 5.68 1.36
CA TYR A 311 -16.22 4.70 0.28
C TYR A 311 -17.40 4.82 -0.69
N GLU A 312 -18.62 4.86 -0.17
CA GLU A 312 -19.81 5.02 -1.00
C GLU A 312 -19.85 6.40 -1.67
N SER A 313 -19.45 7.46 -0.97
CA SER A 313 -19.33 8.81 -1.54
C SER A 313 -18.38 8.83 -2.74
N LEU A 314 -17.21 8.18 -2.66
CA LEU A 314 -16.29 8.02 -3.78
C LEU A 314 -16.94 7.26 -4.95
N VAL A 315 -17.58 6.12 -4.67
CA VAL A 315 -18.23 5.30 -5.71
C VAL A 315 -19.34 6.08 -6.42
N ARG A 316 -20.21 6.76 -5.67
CA ARG A 316 -21.29 7.59 -6.23
C ARG A 316 -20.74 8.74 -7.05
N LYS A 317 -19.71 9.43 -6.55
CA LYS A 317 -19.01 10.51 -7.27
C LYS A 317 -18.49 10.05 -8.63
N ILE A 318 -17.88 8.86 -8.70
CA ILE A 318 -17.43 8.26 -9.97
C ILE A 318 -18.64 7.97 -10.87
N LEU A 319 -19.67 7.30 -10.35
CA LEU A 319 -20.84 6.89 -11.11
C LEU A 319 -21.67 8.07 -11.66
N ALA A 320 -21.61 9.22 -10.98
CA ALA A 320 -22.29 10.47 -11.31
C ALA A 320 -21.57 11.29 -12.39
N ALA A 321 -20.33 10.94 -12.77
CA ALA A 321 -19.61 11.64 -13.82
C ALA A 321 -20.39 11.63 -15.15
N GLU A 322 -20.29 12.72 -15.92
CA GLU A 322 -21.10 12.94 -17.14
C GLU A 322 -20.97 11.81 -18.17
N ASN A 323 -19.78 11.22 -18.28
CA ASN A 323 -19.50 10.13 -19.21
C ASN A 323 -19.95 8.75 -18.72
N LYS A 324 -20.55 8.67 -17.52
CA LYS A 324 -21.09 7.44 -16.92
C LYS A 324 -20.09 6.28 -16.94
N PRO A 325 -18.95 6.39 -16.22
CA PRO A 325 -17.94 5.35 -16.20
C PRO A 325 -18.47 4.04 -15.62
N ALA A 326 -17.84 2.93 -16.02
CA ALA A 326 -17.97 1.66 -15.35
C ALA A 326 -17.15 1.67 -14.05
N VAL A 327 -17.70 1.10 -12.97
CA VAL A 327 -16.99 0.94 -11.70
C VAL A 327 -16.88 -0.55 -11.38
N ILE A 328 -15.68 -1.01 -11.02
CA ILE A 328 -15.42 -2.37 -10.55
C ILE A 328 -14.87 -2.28 -9.13
N LEU A 329 -15.48 -3.00 -8.19
CA LEU A 329 -14.99 -3.07 -6.80
C LEU A 329 -14.06 -4.26 -6.64
N LEU A 330 -12.87 -4.03 -6.10
CA LEU A 330 -11.88 -5.07 -5.82
C LEU A 330 -11.65 -5.17 -4.30
N PHE A 331 -11.87 -6.37 -3.76
CA PHE A 331 -11.60 -6.68 -2.36
C PHE A 331 -10.28 -7.42 -2.23
N ALA A 332 -9.20 -6.70 -1.85
CA ALA A 332 -7.92 -7.28 -1.49
C ALA A 332 -7.99 -8.05 -0.16
N VAL A 333 -6.89 -8.66 0.29
CA VAL A 333 -6.82 -9.44 1.54
C VAL A 333 -5.43 -9.34 2.16
N PHE A 334 -5.38 -9.25 3.50
CA PHE A 334 -4.12 -9.30 4.26
C PHE A 334 -3.74 -10.74 4.63
N ALA A 335 -2.50 -10.94 5.08
CA ALA A 335 -1.99 -12.28 5.36
C ALA A 335 -2.63 -12.97 6.57
N ASN A 336 -3.37 -12.21 7.40
CA ASN A 336 -4.24 -12.72 8.45
C ASN A 336 -5.65 -13.12 7.94
N ASP A 337 -5.87 -13.11 6.62
CA ASP A 337 -7.11 -13.48 5.93
C ASP A 337 -8.29 -12.50 6.08
N GLU A 338 -8.02 -11.33 6.68
CA GLU A 338 -9.02 -10.29 6.93
C GLU A 338 -9.09 -9.27 5.78
N ASN A 339 -10.31 -8.78 5.55
CA ASN A 339 -10.63 -7.59 4.77
C ASN A 339 -12.00 -7.04 5.19
N LEU A 340 -12.42 -5.92 4.61
CA LEU A 340 -13.71 -5.27 4.87
C LEU A 340 -14.76 -5.56 3.80
N GLN A 341 -14.66 -6.68 3.08
CA GLN A 341 -15.59 -7.03 2.01
C GLN A 341 -17.05 -7.03 2.51
N GLU A 342 -17.34 -7.63 3.66
CA GLU A 342 -18.71 -7.69 4.21
C GLU A 342 -19.29 -6.28 4.47
N ARG A 343 -18.44 -5.32 4.87
CA ARG A 343 -18.85 -3.93 5.10
C ARG A 343 -19.11 -3.19 3.79
N LEU A 344 -18.30 -3.44 2.76
CA LEU A 344 -18.25 -2.63 1.55
C LEU A 344 -19.02 -3.24 0.36
N CYS A 345 -19.29 -4.54 0.35
CA CYS A 345 -19.97 -5.22 -0.77
C CYS A 345 -21.41 -4.75 -0.97
N VAL A 346 -22.06 -4.28 0.10
CA VAL A 346 -23.42 -3.71 0.04
C VAL A 346 -23.52 -2.55 -0.94
N VAL A 347 -22.44 -1.78 -1.13
CA VAL A 347 -22.38 -0.70 -2.14
C VAL A 347 -22.47 -1.29 -3.55
N GLY A 348 -21.70 -2.34 -3.83
CA GLY A 348 -21.75 -3.02 -5.11
C GLY A 348 -23.09 -3.69 -5.37
N GLU A 349 -23.67 -4.35 -4.37
CA GLU A 349 -25.01 -4.96 -4.46
C GLU A 349 -26.08 -3.91 -4.76
N HIS A 350 -26.04 -2.78 -4.06
CA HIS A 350 -27.04 -1.71 -4.17
C HIS A 350 -27.02 -1.02 -5.54
N TYR A 351 -25.83 -0.75 -6.09
CA TYR A 351 -25.67 -0.13 -7.41
C TYR A 351 -25.48 -1.14 -8.55
N GLN A 352 -25.61 -2.44 -8.28
CA GLN A 352 -25.40 -3.53 -9.24
C GLN A 352 -24.03 -3.45 -9.93
N LEU A 353 -22.95 -3.21 -9.19
CA LEU A 353 -21.60 -3.04 -9.74
C LEU A 353 -20.85 -4.38 -9.87
N PRO A 354 -20.05 -4.59 -10.91
CA PRO A 354 -19.11 -5.70 -10.95
C PRO A 354 -18.19 -5.75 -9.71
N MET A 355 -18.06 -6.91 -9.07
CA MET A 355 -17.22 -7.09 -7.87
C MET A 355 -16.31 -8.32 -7.95
N VAL A 356 -15.06 -8.15 -7.53
CA VAL A 356 -14.03 -9.19 -7.46
C VAL A 356 -13.47 -9.29 -6.05
N SER A 357 -13.36 -10.51 -5.52
CA SER A 357 -12.73 -10.79 -4.23
C SER A 357 -11.45 -11.59 -4.40
N THR A 358 -10.33 -10.99 -4.01
CA THR A 358 -9.07 -11.71 -3.87
C THR A 358 -9.13 -12.66 -2.68
N ARG A 359 -9.80 -12.25 -1.59
CA ARG A 359 -9.99 -13.06 -0.39
C ARG A 359 -10.64 -14.41 -0.71
N ASP A 360 -11.79 -14.37 -1.39
CA ASP A 360 -12.57 -15.58 -1.70
C ASP A 360 -11.84 -16.48 -2.70
N CYS A 361 -10.96 -15.89 -3.51
CA CYS A 361 -10.08 -16.61 -4.43
C CYS A 361 -9.00 -17.43 -3.68
N VAL A 362 -8.26 -16.82 -2.75
CA VAL A 362 -6.99 -17.39 -2.27
C VAL A 362 -7.00 -17.97 -0.85
N VAL A 363 -7.88 -17.51 0.05
CA VAL A 363 -7.78 -17.85 1.48
C VAL A 363 -7.85 -19.34 1.73
N GLU A 364 -8.77 -20.06 1.07
CA GLU A 364 -8.86 -21.52 1.23
C GLU A 364 -7.58 -22.24 0.80
N GLN A 365 -6.84 -21.74 -0.20
CA GLN A 365 -5.62 -22.39 -0.70
C GLN A 365 -4.51 -22.39 0.34
N PHE A 366 -4.46 -21.35 1.18
CA PHE A 366 -3.46 -21.21 2.22
C PHE A 366 -3.53 -22.33 3.26
N TYR A 367 -4.71 -22.95 3.44
CA TYR A 367 -4.97 -23.99 4.43
C TYR A 367 -5.00 -25.40 3.84
N LYS A 368 -4.98 -25.56 2.52
CA LYS A 368 -4.83 -26.87 1.87
C LYS A 368 -3.45 -27.45 2.13
N LYS A 369 -3.33 -28.77 2.11
CA LYS A 369 -2.00 -29.43 2.03
C LYS A 369 -1.57 -29.57 0.58
N ALA A 370 -0.26 -29.72 0.34
CA ALA A 370 0.27 -29.93 -1.03
C ALA A 370 -0.46 -31.07 -1.79
N LYS A 371 -0.76 -32.18 -1.11
CA LYS A 371 -1.47 -33.34 -1.69
C LYS A 371 -2.96 -33.12 -1.94
N GLU A 372 -3.53 -32.02 -1.45
CA GLU A 372 -4.94 -31.65 -1.59
C GLU A 372 -5.15 -30.63 -2.73
N GLY A 373 -4.15 -30.47 -3.60
CA GLY A 373 -4.21 -29.55 -4.74
C GLY A 373 -4.04 -28.08 -4.34
N LYS A 374 -3.16 -27.78 -3.37
CA LYS A 374 -2.74 -26.41 -3.08
C LYS A 374 -2.13 -25.78 -4.32
N VAL A 375 -2.67 -24.66 -4.75
CA VAL A 375 -2.20 -23.91 -5.93
C VAL A 375 -1.11 -22.91 -5.57
N VAL A 376 -1.22 -22.26 -4.42
CA VAL A 376 -0.32 -21.18 -3.98
C VAL A 376 -0.19 -21.18 -2.45
N THR A 377 1.02 -21.01 -1.92
CA THR A 377 1.25 -20.82 -0.47
C THR A 377 1.09 -19.36 -0.04
N LYS A 378 0.92 -19.09 1.26
CA LYS A 378 0.97 -17.71 1.78
C LYS A 378 2.30 -17.03 1.44
N ASN A 379 3.43 -17.73 1.53
CA ASN A 379 4.73 -17.17 1.16
C ASN A 379 4.84 -16.88 -0.35
N GLN A 380 4.21 -17.65 -1.23
CA GLN A 380 4.19 -17.32 -2.66
C GLN A 380 3.28 -16.14 -2.95
N PHE A 381 2.14 -16.02 -2.27
CA PHE A 381 1.19 -14.92 -2.49
C PHE A 381 1.64 -13.60 -1.87
N PHE A 382 2.08 -13.60 -0.61
CA PHE A 382 2.38 -12.41 0.18
C PHE A 382 3.87 -12.06 0.19
N TYR A 383 4.19 -10.82 -0.12
CA TYR A 383 5.53 -10.24 0.00
C TYR A 383 5.88 -9.97 1.48
N ASP A 384 4.96 -9.33 2.18
CA ASP A 384 4.94 -9.12 3.63
C ASP A 384 3.52 -9.38 4.16
N CYS A 385 3.20 -9.00 5.39
CA CYS A 385 1.87 -9.26 5.95
C CYS A 385 0.70 -8.52 5.29
N TYR A 386 0.99 -7.52 4.46
CA TYR A 386 0.00 -6.67 3.81
C TYR A 386 -0.03 -6.86 2.29
N HIS A 387 1.14 -6.95 1.67
CA HIS A 387 1.30 -6.74 0.24
C HIS A 387 1.50 -8.05 -0.52
N PRO A 388 0.92 -8.22 -1.71
CA PRO A 388 1.16 -9.38 -2.56
C PRO A 388 2.52 -9.31 -3.27
N THR A 389 3.09 -10.48 -3.57
CA THR A 389 4.23 -10.61 -4.50
C THR A 389 3.76 -10.43 -5.95
N ASN A 390 4.68 -10.53 -6.91
CA ASN A 390 4.33 -10.64 -8.33
C ASN A 390 3.34 -11.78 -8.65
N ILE A 391 3.36 -12.88 -7.91
CA ILE A 391 2.38 -13.98 -8.05
C ILE A 391 1.02 -13.51 -7.53
N GLY A 392 0.97 -12.89 -6.36
CA GLY A 392 -0.27 -12.35 -5.80
C GLY A 392 -0.90 -11.28 -6.70
N HIS A 393 -0.10 -10.35 -7.21
CA HIS A 393 -0.53 -9.33 -8.17
C HIS A 393 -1.03 -9.94 -9.49
N GLN A 394 -0.43 -11.04 -9.96
CA GLN A 394 -0.95 -11.78 -11.12
C GLN A 394 -2.33 -12.39 -10.82
N ILE A 395 -2.51 -13.02 -9.65
CA ILE A 395 -3.80 -13.62 -9.25
C ILE A 395 -4.90 -12.55 -9.15
N MET A 396 -4.58 -11.39 -8.56
CA MET A 396 -5.50 -10.25 -8.48
C MET A 396 -5.91 -9.77 -9.88
N ALA A 397 -4.93 -9.61 -10.78
CA ALA A 397 -5.20 -9.19 -12.16
C ALA A 397 -6.04 -10.21 -12.94
N ASP A 398 -5.77 -11.50 -12.76
CA ASP A 398 -6.55 -12.58 -13.37
C ASP A 398 -8.00 -12.57 -12.89
N GLY A 399 -8.26 -12.25 -11.61
CA GLY A 399 -9.63 -12.16 -11.09
C GLY A 399 -10.43 -11.05 -11.78
N LEU A 400 -9.81 -9.88 -11.95
CA LEU A 400 -10.39 -8.77 -12.73
C LEU A 400 -10.60 -9.15 -14.20
N LEU A 401 -9.61 -9.79 -14.83
CA LEU A 401 -9.71 -10.21 -16.23
C LEU A 401 -10.76 -11.31 -16.43
N TYR A 402 -10.95 -12.20 -15.45
CA TYR A 402 -11.99 -13.22 -15.47
C TYR A 402 -13.39 -12.59 -15.48
N LEU A 403 -13.64 -11.62 -14.59
CA LEU A 403 -14.87 -10.81 -14.59
C LEU A 403 -15.08 -10.12 -15.94
N ILE A 404 -14.08 -9.41 -16.43
CA ILE A 404 -14.15 -8.64 -17.69
C ILE A 404 -14.44 -9.56 -18.88
N TYR A 405 -13.81 -10.73 -18.94
CA TYR A 405 -14.06 -11.73 -19.97
C TYR A 405 -15.49 -12.29 -19.91
N LYS A 406 -16.04 -12.51 -18.71
CA LYS A 406 -17.44 -12.91 -18.54
C LYS A 406 -18.38 -11.82 -19.09
N VAL A 407 -18.15 -10.57 -18.72
CA VAL A 407 -18.91 -9.41 -19.21
C VAL A 407 -18.84 -9.26 -20.73
N ASP A 408 -17.65 -9.41 -21.32
CA ASP A 408 -17.46 -9.33 -22.76
C ASP A 408 -18.27 -10.39 -23.53
N LYS A 409 -18.48 -11.57 -22.93
CA LYS A 409 -19.22 -12.70 -23.53
C LYS A 409 -20.72 -12.73 -23.22
N SER A 410 -21.19 -12.02 -22.20
CA SER A 410 -22.60 -11.97 -21.84
C SER A 410 -23.43 -11.10 -22.80
N PRO A 411 -24.76 -11.24 -22.86
CA PRO A 411 -25.63 -10.21 -23.45
C PRO A 411 -25.41 -8.85 -22.77
N MET A 412 -25.60 -7.77 -23.52
CA MET A 412 -25.53 -6.41 -22.99
C MET A 412 -26.82 -6.08 -22.22
N ASP A 413 -26.68 -5.62 -20.98
CA ASP A 413 -27.81 -5.15 -20.18
C ASP A 413 -28.25 -3.74 -20.61
N GLU A 414 -29.37 -3.26 -20.08
CA GLU A 414 -29.77 -1.85 -20.16
C GLU A 414 -29.23 -1.09 -18.94
N ASP A 415 -28.68 0.11 -19.13
CA ASP A 415 -28.28 0.97 -18.00
C ASP A 415 -29.53 1.59 -17.38
N THR A 416 -29.91 1.05 -16.22
CA THR A 416 -31.09 1.47 -15.45
C THR A 416 -30.72 2.25 -14.20
N LEU A 417 -29.42 2.52 -13.97
CA LEU A 417 -28.96 3.22 -12.79
C LEU A 417 -29.24 4.72 -12.92
N ASP A 418 -30.11 5.20 -12.04
CA ASP A 418 -30.39 6.61 -11.83
C ASP A 418 -30.07 6.98 -10.37
N LEU A 419 -28.95 7.69 -10.19
CA LEU A 419 -28.45 8.07 -8.87
C LEU A 419 -29.31 9.15 -8.17
N GLU A 420 -30.18 9.86 -8.92
CA GLU A 420 -31.09 10.85 -8.33
C GLU A 420 -32.21 10.17 -7.54
N VAL A 421 -32.62 8.98 -7.96
CA VAL A 421 -33.70 8.21 -7.31
C VAL A 421 -33.19 7.08 -6.42
N VAL A 422 -31.97 6.59 -6.65
CA VAL A 422 -31.34 5.55 -5.82
C VAL A 422 -30.59 6.21 -4.66
N PRO A 423 -31.11 6.13 -3.41
CA PRO A 423 -30.46 6.72 -2.25
C PRO A 423 -29.17 5.98 -1.90
N ALA A 424 -28.31 6.60 -1.10
CA ALA A 424 -27.15 5.91 -0.54
C ALA A 424 -27.55 4.79 0.44
N VAL A 425 -26.80 3.68 0.45
CA VAL A 425 -27.06 2.51 1.31
C VAL A 425 -26.35 2.61 2.67
N ILE A 426 -25.17 3.23 2.72
CA ILE A 426 -24.42 3.58 3.93
C ILE A 426 -24.55 5.08 4.19
N GLY A 427 -24.20 5.91 3.21
CA GLY A 427 -24.28 7.37 3.24
C GLY A 427 -23.48 8.03 2.12
N ASN A 428 -23.85 9.27 1.76
CA ASN A 428 -23.23 10.02 0.66
C ASN A 428 -22.83 11.46 1.06
N THR A 429 -22.56 11.69 2.35
CA THR A 429 -22.19 13.01 2.89
C THR A 429 -21.07 13.70 2.10
N PHE A 430 -20.15 12.94 1.52
CA PHE A 430 -18.97 13.46 0.84
C PHE A 430 -19.00 13.27 -0.68
N GLU A 431 -20.15 12.97 -1.29
CA GLU A 431 -20.29 12.70 -2.72
C GLU A 431 -19.77 13.86 -3.60
N HIS A 432 -19.87 15.09 -3.11
CA HIS A 432 -19.39 16.30 -3.80
C HIS A 432 -18.15 16.92 -3.13
N VAL A 433 -17.41 16.16 -2.33
CA VAL A 433 -16.20 16.68 -1.68
C VAL A 433 -15.17 17.11 -2.72
N TRP A 434 -14.50 18.23 -2.48
CA TRP A 434 -13.42 18.73 -3.34
C TRP A 434 -12.22 19.19 -2.50
N LEU A 435 -11.03 19.15 -3.11
CA LEU A 435 -9.78 19.53 -2.45
C LEU A 435 -9.56 21.05 -2.49
N TYR A 436 -9.43 21.65 -1.31
CA TYR A 436 -8.90 23.00 -1.13
C TYR A 436 -7.49 22.95 -0.55
N ASP A 437 -6.51 23.48 -1.27
CA ASP A 437 -5.12 23.57 -0.85
C ASP A 437 -4.54 24.98 -1.08
N ARG A 438 -3.23 25.16 -0.87
CA ARG A 438 -2.57 26.48 -0.99
C ARG A 438 -2.64 27.07 -2.41
N ASN A 439 -2.90 26.27 -3.43
CA ASN A 439 -3.05 26.71 -4.82
C ASN A 439 -4.51 26.91 -5.24
N SER A 440 -5.48 26.43 -4.46
CA SER A 440 -6.90 26.59 -4.72
C SER A 440 -7.38 28.05 -4.60
N LYS A 441 -8.42 28.37 -5.38
CA LYS A 441 -9.18 29.62 -5.26
C LYS A 441 -10.67 29.28 -5.31
N ALA A 442 -11.40 29.71 -4.28
CA ALA A 442 -12.82 29.43 -4.14
C ALA A 442 -13.49 30.57 -3.39
N ASP A 443 -14.62 31.07 -3.88
CA ASP A 443 -15.33 32.21 -3.26
C ASP A 443 -15.87 31.87 -1.87
N GLN A 444 -16.14 30.58 -1.61
CA GLN A 444 -16.59 30.10 -0.31
C GLN A 444 -15.46 29.93 0.72
N VAL A 445 -14.18 30.13 0.36
CA VAL A 445 -13.04 29.98 1.28
C VAL A 445 -12.21 31.26 1.31
N LYS A 446 -11.96 31.77 2.52
CA LYS A 446 -11.15 32.96 2.74
C LYS A 446 -10.12 32.72 3.83
N ILE A 447 -8.85 32.64 3.44
CA ILE A 447 -7.72 32.60 4.38
C ILE A 447 -7.57 33.98 5.03
N LEU A 448 -7.87 34.07 6.33
CA LEU A 448 -7.75 35.32 7.09
C LEU A 448 -6.30 35.55 7.55
N SER A 449 -5.61 34.48 7.93
CA SER A 449 -4.21 34.51 8.29
C SER A 449 -3.61 33.11 8.19
N THR A 450 -2.41 32.99 7.66
CA THR A 450 -1.64 31.73 7.76
C THR A 450 -0.90 31.61 9.08
N GLY A 451 -0.91 32.66 9.93
CA GLY A 451 -0.15 32.69 11.18
C GLY A 451 1.33 32.35 10.95
N ASP A 452 1.82 31.39 11.73
CA ASP A 452 3.19 30.87 11.62
C ASP A 452 3.29 29.61 10.70
N PHE A 453 2.23 29.26 9.95
CA PHE A 453 2.20 28.20 8.93
C PHE A 453 2.61 28.73 7.54
N LEU A 454 3.76 29.39 7.47
CA LEU A 454 4.23 30.11 6.29
C LEU A 454 4.99 29.25 5.29
N GLU A 455 5.63 28.18 5.76
CA GLU A 455 6.55 27.40 4.96
C GLU A 455 5.80 26.39 4.07
N ARG A 456 6.51 25.81 3.10
CA ARG A 456 6.05 24.68 2.30
C ARG A 456 6.84 23.46 2.69
N ASP A 457 6.14 22.38 3.02
CA ASP A 457 6.76 21.10 3.28
C ASP A 457 7.15 20.42 1.96
N GLU A 458 8.38 19.91 1.93
CA GLU A 458 8.94 19.18 0.80
C GLU A 458 9.22 17.71 1.15
N GLU A 459 9.14 17.34 2.43
CA GLU A 459 9.23 15.97 2.91
C GLU A 459 7.81 15.40 3.00
N LEU A 460 7.30 15.00 1.84
CA LEU A 460 5.93 14.55 1.64
C LEU A 460 5.91 13.06 1.31
N GLN A 461 4.75 12.44 1.49
CA GLN A 461 4.54 11.08 1.01
C GLN A 461 4.72 11.07 -0.51
N GLY A 462 5.59 10.19 -0.99
CA GLY A 462 5.89 10.03 -2.41
C GLY A 462 5.32 8.70 -2.93
N VAL A 463 4.69 8.72 -4.11
CA VAL A 463 4.08 7.52 -4.71
C VAL A 463 4.41 7.38 -6.20
N GLU A 464 4.74 6.17 -6.63
CA GLU A 464 4.90 5.83 -8.04
C GLU A 464 3.52 5.79 -8.71
N MET A 465 3.20 6.81 -9.52
CA MET A 465 1.96 6.86 -10.29
C MET A 465 2.15 6.30 -11.70
N ASP A 466 1.07 5.76 -12.28
CA ASP A 466 1.06 5.26 -13.66
C ASP A 466 2.20 4.26 -13.92
N ARG A 467 3.07 4.55 -14.88
CA ARG A 467 4.29 3.77 -15.16
C ARG A 467 5.56 4.41 -14.60
N ASN A 468 5.45 5.55 -13.91
CA ASN A 468 6.59 6.34 -13.47
C ASN A 468 7.19 5.76 -12.18
N LEU A 469 8.48 5.44 -12.21
CA LEU A 469 9.25 5.01 -11.03
C LEU A 469 9.71 6.18 -10.17
N THR A 470 9.68 7.41 -10.69
CA THR A 470 9.89 8.62 -9.89
C THR A 470 8.63 8.90 -9.10
N GLN A 471 8.78 9.00 -7.78
CA GLN A 471 7.67 9.26 -6.87
C GLN A 471 7.09 10.67 -7.09
N THR A 472 5.78 10.73 -7.28
CA THR A 472 5.00 11.97 -7.21
C THR A 472 4.79 12.32 -5.74
N LYS A 473 5.09 13.56 -5.36
CA LYS A 473 4.80 14.05 -4.01
C LYS A 473 3.31 14.34 -3.86
N GLU A 474 2.70 13.75 -2.84
CA GLU A 474 1.30 13.91 -2.51
C GLU A 474 1.08 15.24 -1.77
N PHE A 475 0.05 16.00 -2.17
CA PHE A 475 -0.34 17.29 -1.59
C PHE A 475 0.82 18.30 -1.46
N PRO A 476 1.45 18.67 -2.59
CA PRO A 476 2.59 19.56 -2.55
C PRO A 476 2.19 21.00 -2.19
N TYR A 477 0.93 21.41 -2.32
CA TYR A 477 0.48 22.77 -2.02
C TYR A 477 -0.05 22.88 -0.58
N ASN A 478 0.84 22.65 0.38
CA ASN A 478 0.54 22.56 1.81
C ASN A 478 0.96 23.81 2.59
N TRP A 479 0.56 23.90 3.87
CA TRP A 479 1.06 24.87 4.84
C TRP A 479 1.81 24.21 5.99
N LYS A 480 3.12 24.51 6.10
CA LYS A 480 4.00 24.01 7.16
C LYS A 480 4.25 25.06 8.23
N HIS A 481 4.03 24.66 9.48
CA HIS A 481 4.52 25.31 10.68
C HIS A 481 5.93 24.81 11.01
N VAL A 482 6.82 25.72 11.41
CA VAL A 482 8.18 25.40 11.89
C VAL A 482 8.38 25.85 13.32
N LYS A 483 7.92 27.06 13.66
CA LYS A 483 7.97 27.64 14.99
C LYS A 483 7.00 28.81 15.13
N GLY A 484 6.54 29.07 16.34
CA GLY A 484 5.63 30.16 16.67
C GLY A 484 4.31 29.68 17.28
N ALA A 485 3.40 30.63 17.50
CA ALA A 485 2.14 30.39 18.20
C ALA A 485 0.93 30.96 17.46
N LYS A 486 1.15 31.70 16.36
CA LYS A 486 0.06 32.33 15.61
C LYS A 486 -0.63 31.26 14.76
N PRO A 487 -1.96 31.12 14.90
CA PRO A 487 -2.70 30.04 14.25
C PRO A 487 -2.90 30.28 12.76
N PHE A 488 -3.13 29.19 12.03
CA PHE A 488 -3.77 29.27 10.72
C PHE A 488 -5.26 29.55 10.91
N VAL A 489 -5.82 30.50 10.16
CA VAL A 489 -7.20 30.99 10.30
C VAL A 489 -7.85 31.14 8.94
N MET A 490 -9.03 30.55 8.77
CA MET A 490 -9.86 30.72 7.58
C MET A 490 -11.35 30.83 7.91
N GLU A 491 -12.08 31.52 7.04
CA GLU A 491 -13.54 31.44 6.96
C GLU A 491 -13.93 30.53 5.80
N ILE A 492 -14.84 29.58 6.02
CA ILE A 492 -15.28 28.64 4.99
C ILE A 492 -16.79 28.39 5.05
N CYS A 493 -17.48 28.50 3.91
CA CYS A 493 -18.91 28.20 3.80
C CYS A 493 -19.12 26.78 3.26
N CYS A 494 -19.49 25.85 4.14
CA CYS A 494 -19.62 24.42 3.81
C CYS A 494 -20.56 23.69 4.78
N THR A 495 -20.96 22.47 4.43
CA THR A 495 -21.74 21.55 5.27
C THR A 495 -20.87 20.53 6.00
N SER A 496 -19.73 20.17 5.42
CA SER A 496 -18.74 19.24 5.98
C SER A 496 -17.31 19.69 5.65
N LEU A 497 -16.37 19.39 6.55
CA LEU A 497 -14.96 19.74 6.41
C LEU A 497 -14.08 18.60 6.92
N VAL A 498 -13.13 18.18 6.09
CA VAL A 498 -12.06 17.23 6.42
C VAL A 498 -10.74 17.98 6.34
N MET A 499 -9.88 17.88 7.33
CA MET A 499 -8.50 18.35 7.23
C MET A 499 -7.61 17.20 6.79
N VAL A 500 -6.74 17.44 5.81
CA VAL A 500 -5.66 16.50 5.48
C VAL A 500 -4.39 17.03 6.12
N ASN A 501 -3.81 16.30 7.07
CA ASN A 501 -2.52 16.63 7.69
C ASN A 501 -1.42 15.65 7.28
N LYS A 502 -0.18 16.07 7.49
CA LYS A 502 0.98 15.17 7.36
C LYS A 502 1.25 14.50 8.70
N ASP A 503 1.24 13.18 8.74
CA ASP A 503 1.83 12.43 9.84
C ASP A 503 3.36 12.38 9.70
N SER A 504 4.08 12.23 10.81
CA SER A 504 5.53 12.16 10.80
C SER A 504 6.06 11.44 12.03
N GLY A 505 7.02 10.54 11.81
CA GLY A 505 7.80 9.92 12.88
C GLY A 505 8.95 10.80 13.39
N ALA A 506 9.13 12.00 12.84
CA ALA A 506 10.24 12.86 13.21
C ALA A 506 10.15 13.29 14.69
N PRO A 507 11.26 13.32 15.45
CA PRO A 507 11.23 13.71 16.86
C PRO A 507 10.65 15.11 17.10
N ASN A 508 10.88 16.04 16.16
CA ASN A 508 10.41 17.42 16.18
C ASN A 508 8.97 17.61 15.65
N ALA A 509 8.24 16.56 15.27
CA ALA A 509 6.82 16.67 14.92
C ALA A 509 6.00 17.02 16.18
N GLY A 510 5.15 18.04 16.06
CA GLY A 510 4.29 18.55 17.13
C GLY A 510 2.82 18.30 16.86
N CYS A 511 2.00 18.40 17.90
CA CYS A 511 0.55 18.23 17.80
C CYS A 511 -0.15 19.56 17.50
N ALA A 512 -1.34 19.49 16.92
CA ALA A 512 -2.20 20.66 16.67
C ALA A 512 -3.64 20.39 17.10
N GLN A 513 -4.36 21.46 17.44
CA GLN A 513 -5.77 21.46 17.78
C GLN A 513 -6.53 22.30 16.75
N VAL A 514 -7.58 21.73 16.17
CA VAL A 514 -8.52 22.41 15.28
C VAL A 514 -9.71 22.93 16.06
N PHE A 515 -10.10 24.17 15.79
CA PHE A 515 -11.25 24.84 16.36
C PHE A 515 -12.24 25.25 15.26
N VAL A 516 -13.53 25.15 15.54
CA VAL A 516 -14.65 25.59 14.69
C VAL A 516 -15.53 26.53 15.50
N ASP A 517 -15.69 27.77 15.06
CA ASP A 517 -16.40 28.84 15.79
C ASP A 517 -15.92 29.00 17.25
N GLY A 518 -14.64 28.73 17.50
CA GLY A 518 -13.99 28.80 18.82
C GLY A 518 -14.09 27.54 19.68
N GLU A 519 -14.82 26.51 19.24
CA GLU A 519 -14.91 25.21 19.92
C GLU A 519 -13.85 24.23 19.40
N ALA A 520 -13.12 23.56 20.29
CA ALA A 520 -12.15 22.54 19.92
C ALA A 520 -12.86 21.28 19.41
N VAL A 521 -12.57 20.86 18.17
CA VAL A 521 -13.26 19.71 17.53
C VAL A 521 -12.34 18.54 17.21
N LEU A 522 -11.06 18.78 16.95
CA LEU A 522 -10.12 17.74 16.52
C LEU A 522 -8.71 17.99 17.06
N PHE A 523 -8.15 17.02 17.77
CA PHE A 523 -6.75 17.00 18.18
C PHE A 523 -5.96 16.09 17.24
N VAL A 524 -4.86 16.58 16.72
CA VAL A 524 -4.04 15.88 15.71
C VAL A 524 -2.64 15.66 16.26
N ASP A 525 -2.27 14.39 16.40
CA ASP A 525 -0.92 13.94 16.73
C ASP A 525 -0.30 13.23 15.51
N PRO A 526 0.63 13.89 14.79
CA PRO A 526 1.32 13.30 13.63
C PRO A 526 2.08 12.01 13.92
N LYS A 527 2.31 11.66 15.20
CA LYS A 527 3.07 10.47 15.59
C LYS A 527 2.21 9.21 15.76
N VAL A 528 0.88 9.32 15.68
CA VAL A 528 -0.03 8.17 15.80
C VAL A 528 0.26 7.12 14.71
N ASN A 529 0.38 7.55 13.46
CA ASN A 529 0.86 6.68 12.37
C ASN A 529 2.38 6.59 12.35
N GLY A 530 3.08 7.69 12.67
CA GLY A 530 4.51 7.65 12.98
C GLY A 530 5.44 7.53 11.77
N TRP A 531 4.97 7.76 10.55
CA TRP A 531 5.76 7.87 9.32
C TRP A 531 5.16 8.94 8.39
N THR A 532 5.90 9.35 7.36
CA THR A 532 5.45 10.40 6.42
C THR A 532 4.23 9.95 5.61
N HIS A 533 3.03 10.34 6.06
CA HIS A 533 1.74 9.83 5.57
C HIS A 533 0.70 10.94 5.46
N CYS A 534 -0.19 10.85 4.46
CA CYS A 534 -1.31 11.78 4.27
C CYS A 534 -2.54 11.29 5.05
N ASN A 535 -2.92 12.03 6.09
CA ASN A 535 -3.97 11.62 7.01
C ASN A 535 -5.20 12.53 6.88
N PRO A 536 -6.33 12.03 6.34
CA PRO A 536 -7.59 12.75 6.40
C PRO A 536 -8.21 12.60 7.80
N LEU A 537 -8.73 13.69 8.35
CA LEU A 537 -9.44 13.72 9.63
C LEU A 537 -10.65 14.66 9.55
N ILE A 538 -11.83 14.18 9.94
CA ILE A 538 -13.09 14.92 9.87
C ILE A 538 -13.15 15.98 10.97
N CYS A 539 -13.17 17.26 10.58
CA CYS A 539 -13.39 18.36 11.51
C CYS A 539 -14.88 18.44 11.92
N PHE A 540 -15.77 18.31 10.95
CA PHE A 540 -17.22 18.19 11.14
C PHE A 540 -17.90 17.68 9.87
N GLN A 541 -19.12 17.17 10.01
CA GLN A 541 -19.92 16.67 8.89
C GLN A 541 -21.42 16.88 9.12
N ASN A 542 -22.19 16.92 8.02
CA ASN A 542 -23.66 17.01 8.02
C ASN A 542 -24.20 18.19 8.84
N ARG A 543 -23.54 19.36 8.80
CA ARG A 543 -24.01 20.60 9.44
C ARG A 543 -24.79 21.47 8.44
N GLU A 544 -25.53 22.45 8.97
CA GLU A 544 -26.16 23.49 8.15
C GLU A 544 -25.10 24.27 7.37
N ARG A 545 -25.39 24.55 6.09
CA ARG A 545 -24.51 25.35 5.24
C ARG A 545 -24.47 26.79 5.73
N LYS A 546 -23.35 27.18 6.34
CA LYS A 546 -23.02 28.56 6.71
C LYS A 546 -21.51 28.78 6.69
N THR A 547 -21.09 30.02 6.87
CA THR A 547 -19.68 30.34 7.08
C THR A 547 -19.24 29.93 8.49
N TRP A 548 -18.21 29.10 8.55
CA TRP A 548 -17.53 28.64 9.75
C TRP A 548 -16.19 29.35 9.89
N HIS A 549 -15.83 29.73 11.12
CA HIS A 549 -14.50 30.23 11.44
C HIS A 549 -13.63 29.07 11.93
N ILE A 550 -12.57 28.76 11.18
CA ILE A 550 -11.68 27.63 11.43
C ILE A 550 -10.31 28.14 11.89
N GLU A 551 -9.81 27.56 12.97
CA GLU A 551 -8.44 27.81 13.44
C GLU A 551 -7.68 26.50 13.66
N VAL A 552 -6.44 26.43 13.16
CA VAL A 552 -5.50 25.37 13.50
C VAL A 552 -4.40 25.98 14.36
N ARG A 553 -4.31 25.52 15.61
CA ARG A 553 -3.36 26.03 16.60
C ARG A 553 -2.39 24.92 16.98
N MET A 554 -1.11 25.23 17.12
CA MET A 554 -0.18 24.29 17.76
C MET A 554 -0.63 24.01 19.19
N GLN A 555 -0.44 22.78 19.64
CA GLN A 555 -0.69 22.40 21.03
C GLN A 555 0.24 23.21 21.96
N PRO A 556 -0.24 23.70 23.13
CA PRO A 556 0.63 24.38 24.08
C PRO A 556 1.84 23.52 24.47
N GLY A 557 3.04 24.07 24.30
CA GLY A 557 4.33 23.37 24.47
C GLY A 557 4.96 22.85 23.17
N ASP A 558 4.21 22.85 22.06
CA ASP A 558 4.67 22.41 20.74
C ASP A 558 4.90 23.59 19.77
N GLU A 559 4.95 24.83 20.28
CA GLU A 559 5.20 26.04 19.48
C GLU A 559 6.56 26.03 18.77
N ASP A 560 7.54 25.27 19.24
CA ASP A 560 8.85 25.11 18.59
C ASP A 560 8.96 23.83 17.74
N LYS A 561 7.82 23.18 17.42
CA LYS A 561 7.75 21.93 16.65
C LYS A 561 7.12 22.11 15.27
N GLU A 562 7.35 21.14 14.39
CA GLU A 562 6.82 21.14 13.03
C GLU A 562 5.43 20.49 12.94
N PHE A 563 4.55 21.06 12.10
CA PHE A 563 3.26 20.48 11.73
C PHE A 563 2.88 20.94 10.32
N THR A 564 2.22 20.08 9.53
CA THR A 564 1.85 20.42 8.16
C THR A 564 0.39 20.12 7.89
N ILE A 565 -0.34 21.16 7.45
CA ILE A 565 -1.68 21.07 6.86
C ILE A 565 -1.50 20.84 5.36
N LEU A 566 -1.85 19.66 4.87
CA LEU A 566 -1.73 19.29 3.46
C LEU A 566 -2.85 19.88 2.60
N GLY A 567 -4.02 20.08 3.17
CA GLY A 567 -5.19 20.64 2.49
C GLY A 567 -6.48 20.35 3.27
N PHE A 568 -7.61 20.62 2.63
CA PHE A 568 -8.93 20.36 3.18
C PHE A 568 -9.84 19.69 2.14
N GLY A 569 -10.63 18.71 2.56
CA GLY A 569 -11.79 18.22 1.82
C GLY A 569 -13.02 19.04 2.20
N VAL A 570 -13.66 19.68 1.23
CA VAL A 570 -14.78 20.61 1.44
C VAL A 570 -16.03 20.07 0.77
N VAL A 571 -17.15 20.02 1.49
CA VAL A 571 -18.48 19.72 0.92
C VAL A 571 -19.35 20.95 1.04
N ASP A 572 -19.87 21.44 -0.08
CA ASP A 572 -20.64 22.70 -0.12
C ASP A 572 -21.95 22.67 0.68
#